data_AF-A0A101GYU7-F1
#
_entry.id   AF-A0A101GYU7-F1
#
_cell.length_a   1.000
_cell.length_b   1.000
_cell.length_c   1.000
_cell.angle_alpha   90.00
_cell.angle_beta   90.00
_cell.angle_gamma   90.00
#
_symmetry.space_group_name_H-M   'P 1'
#
loop_
_entity.id
_entity.type
_entity.pdbx_description
1 polymer ?
#
loop_
_entity_poly.entity_id
_entity_poly.type
_entity_poly.pdbx_seq_one_letter_code
_entity_poly.pdbx_strand_id
1 'polypeptide(L)'
;MRKVSWKDIDLKIALPRNVKSTECIGELEEFIGQERAIKALETGLHINAKGYNVFVSGTTNTGRRTFVSRYLKKKVEGTKTPGDWIYVYNFDDPRSPNSISLEAGTGKIFQKEMNEFVEIAINSIGESFQSEDYQQKVTSIQNEQSEKRSNMLKELVEKAKEKDYTVQINQTGVATIPLWNGKPLTQEVYEALPEDYQKQITKKGEEVRELVNSYLLKLSKMEKDYGEKYKELNRKVASFAVEGHIKEMKDRFSESKEVVDFIESMKEDLLDNLGIFFSHEIDSKAFFGKRYAVNL
;
A
#
# COMPACT_ATOMS: atom_id res chain seq x y z
N MET A 1 40.39 25.69 -75.26
CA MET A 1 40.47 25.53 -73.79
C MET A 1 41.42 26.59 -73.23
N ARG A 2 40.98 27.39 -72.25
CA ARG A 2 41.85 28.36 -71.57
C ARG A 2 42.85 27.61 -70.68
N LYS A 3 44.16 27.82 -70.87
CA LYS A 3 45.19 27.31 -69.96
C LYS A 3 45.10 28.11 -68.65
N VAL A 4 44.86 27.42 -67.54
CA VAL A 4 44.82 27.98 -66.19
C VAL A 4 46.15 27.65 -65.53
N SER A 5 46.88 28.66 -65.05
CA SER A 5 48.13 28.48 -64.31
C SER A 5 47.86 28.24 -62.83
N TRP A 6 48.81 27.66 -62.09
CA TRP A 6 48.66 27.44 -60.64
C TRP A 6 48.36 28.75 -59.88
N LYS A 7 48.86 29.88 -60.39
CA LYS A 7 48.62 31.22 -59.82
C LYS A 7 47.17 31.66 -59.97
N ASP A 8 46.46 31.16 -60.98
CA ASP A 8 45.05 31.45 -61.23
C ASP A 8 44.12 30.61 -60.33
N ILE A 9 44.66 29.61 -59.61
CA ILE A 9 43.94 28.72 -58.67
C ILE A 9 44.44 28.91 -57.23
N ASP A 10 45.47 29.74 -57.03
CA ASP A 10 45.98 30.07 -55.70
C ASP A 10 44.96 30.96 -54.97
N LEU A 11 44.28 30.36 -53.99
CA LEU A 11 43.28 31.03 -53.14
C LEU A 11 43.92 32.05 -52.17
N LYS A 12 45.26 32.11 -52.08
CA LYS A 12 46.04 33.06 -51.25
C LYS A 12 45.46 33.26 -49.84
N ILE A 13 45.15 32.16 -49.16
CA ILE A 13 44.65 32.22 -47.79
C ILE A 13 45.84 32.43 -46.85
N ALA A 14 46.10 33.70 -46.50
CA ALA A 14 47.12 34.06 -45.53
C ALA A 14 46.60 33.85 -44.10
N LEU A 15 47.40 33.16 -43.27
CA LEU A 15 47.11 33.07 -41.83
C LEU A 15 47.29 34.45 -41.17
N PRO A 16 46.46 34.81 -40.18
CA PRO A 16 46.66 36.01 -39.39
C PRO A 16 48.06 36.05 -38.76
N ARG A 17 48.72 37.22 -38.78
CA ARG A 17 50.13 37.38 -38.36
C ARG A 17 50.44 36.95 -36.92
N ASN A 18 49.42 36.83 -36.08
CA ASN A 18 49.46 36.48 -34.67
C ASN A 18 49.27 34.98 -34.39
N VAL A 19 48.99 34.15 -35.40
CA VAL A 19 48.79 32.70 -35.23
C VAL A 19 50.06 31.96 -35.66
N LYS A 20 50.86 31.53 -34.68
CA LYS A 20 52.11 30.77 -34.92
C LYS A 20 51.90 29.26 -34.86
N SER A 21 50.97 28.78 -34.03
CA SER A 21 50.58 27.37 -33.90
C SER A 21 49.10 27.27 -33.48
N THR A 22 48.53 26.06 -33.54
CA THR A 22 47.17 25.78 -33.06
C THR A 22 47.01 25.97 -31.54
N GLU A 23 48.11 26.02 -30.78
CA GLU A 23 48.12 26.30 -29.34
C GLU A 23 47.74 27.76 -29.04
N CYS A 24 47.88 28.66 -30.02
CA CYS A 24 47.47 30.06 -29.90
C CYS A 24 45.95 30.26 -30.02
N ILE A 25 45.18 29.20 -30.23
CA ILE A 25 43.75 29.24 -30.53
C ILE A 25 43.01 28.51 -29.41
N GLY A 26 42.10 29.20 -28.72
CA GLY A 26 41.22 28.60 -27.73
C GLY A 26 40.16 27.70 -28.36
N GLU A 27 39.51 26.87 -27.56
CA GLU A 27 38.37 26.10 -28.05
C GLU A 27 37.28 27.03 -28.58
N LEU A 28 36.77 26.69 -29.76
CA LEU A 28 35.65 27.41 -30.35
C LEU A 28 34.39 27.10 -29.53
N GLU A 29 33.87 28.10 -28.83
CA GLU A 29 32.63 27.97 -28.05
C GLU A 29 31.37 28.22 -28.86
N GLU A 30 31.49 28.96 -29.96
CA GLU A 30 30.37 29.40 -30.77
C GLU A 30 30.22 28.58 -32.06
N PHE A 31 28.98 28.43 -32.49
CA PHE A 31 28.69 27.71 -33.72
C PHE A 31 28.67 28.65 -34.91
N ILE A 32 29.70 28.55 -35.74
CA ILE A 32 29.86 29.40 -36.92
C ILE A 32 28.80 29.05 -37.97
N GLY A 33 28.11 30.07 -38.48
CA GLY A 33 27.19 29.94 -39.63
C GLY A 33 25.85 29.26 -39.34
N GLN A 34 25.46 29.10 -38.07
CA GLN A 34 24.22 28.40 -37.67
C GLN A 34 23.13 29.34 -37.10
N GLU A 35 23.15 30.63 -37.44
CA GLU A 35 22.22 31.63 -36.91
C GLU A 35 20.73 31.26 -37.06
N ARG A 36 20.34 30.71 -38.22
CA ARG A 36 18.97 30.26 -38.47
C ARG A 36 18.56 29.14 -37.51
N ALA A 37 19.46 28.19 -37.25
CA ALA A 37 19.19 27.08 -36.36
C ALA A 37 19.09 27.54 -34.90
N ILE A 38 19.94 28.50 -34.48
CA ILE A 38 19.87 29.12 -33.15
C ILE A 38 18.53 29.83 -32.95
N LYS A 39 18.11 30.70 -33.89
CA LYS A 39 16.81 31.39 -33.81
C LYS A 39 15.62 30.43 -33.75
N ALA A 40 15.67 29.33 -34.51
CA ALA A 40 14.63 28.31 -34.49
C ALA A 40 14.57 27.58 -33.14
N LEU A 41 15.73 27.24 -32.55
CA LEU A 41 15.81 26.67 -31.20
C LEU A 41 15.27 27.64 -30.15
N GLU A 42 15.65 28.91 -30.21
CA GLU A 42 15.15 29.95 -29.29
C GLU A 42 13.64 30.07 -29.37
N THR A 43 13.09 30.17 -30.58
CA THR A 43 11.65 30.26 -30.78
C THR A 43 10.95 29.04 -30.20
N GLY A 44 11.47 27.84 -30.48
CA GLY A 44 10.92 26.59 -29.95
C GLY A 44 10.95 26.50 -28.43
N LEU A 45 12.03 26.96 -27.79
CA LEU A 45 12.18 26.96 -26.33
C LEU A 45 11.32 28.02 -25.62
N HIS A 46 10.90 29.07 -26.30
CA HIS A 46 9.98 30.08 -25.73
C HIS A 46 8.51 29.63 -25.76
N ILE A 47 8.16 28.62 -26.57
CA ILE A 47 6.79 28.11 -26.64
C ILE A 47 6.53 27.24 -25.41
N ASN A 48 5.91 27.82 -24.38
CA ASN A 48 5.47 27.10 -23.18
C ASN A 48 4.06 26.51 -23.37
N ALA A 49 3.92 25.55 -24.29
CA ALA A 49 2.65 24.88 -24.57
C ALA A 49 2.84 23.38 -24.80
N LYS A 50 1.91 22.57 -24.26
CA LYS A 50 1.93 21.11 -24.45
C LYS A 50 1.78 20.75 -25.94
N GLY A 51 2.47 19.70 -26.38
CA GLY A 51 2.40 19.18 -27.75
C GLY A 51 3.39 19.82 -28.73
N TYR A 52 4.14 20.85 -28.31
CA TYR A 52 5.19 21.46 -29.13
C TYR A 52 6.52 20.74 -28.92
N ASN A 53 7.11 20.28 -30.03
CA ASN A 53 8.40 19.60 -30.05
C ASN A 53 9.29 20.24 -31.11
N VAL A 54 10.60 20.28 -30.88
CA VAL A 54 11.58 20.78 -31.86
C VAL A 54 12.24 19.59 -32.56
N PHE A 55 12.19 19.57 -33.89
CA PHE A 55 12.89 18.59 -34.73
C PHE A 55 14.07 19.25 -35.45
N VAL A 56 15.25 18.63 -35.38
CA VAL A 56 16.49 19.17 -35.95
C VAL A 56 16.95 18.34 -37.15
N SER A 57 16.93 18.95 -38.33
CA SER A 57 17.34 18.34 -39.60
C SER A 57 18.63 18.96 -40.15
N GLY A 58 19.29 18.26 -41.08
CA GLY A 58 20.55 18.69 -41.69
C GLY A 58 21.35 17.51 -42.23
N THR A 59 22.46 17.80 -42.90
CA THR A 59 23.33 16.77 -43.47
C THR A 59 24.00 15.94 -42.38
N THR A 60 24.35 14.70 -42.73
CA THR A 60 25.06 13.78 -41.84
C THR A 60 26.43 14.35 -41.45
N ASN A 61 26.91 14.03 -40.24
CA ASN A 61 28.22 14.46 -39.72
C ASN A 61 28.44 15.97 -39.52
N THR A 62 27.36 16.76 -39.43
CA THR A 62 27.41 18.21 -39.12
C THR A 62 27.43 18.53 -37.62
N GLY A 63 27.48 17.52 -36.75
CA GLY A 63 27.51 17.75 -35.31
C GLY A 63 26.19 18.27 -34.71
N ARG A 64 25.04 18.09 -35.39
CA ARG A 64 23.71 18.55 -34.92
C ARG A 64 23.39 18.24 -33.46
N ARG A 65 23.68 17.01 -33.01
CA ARG A 65 23.46 16.62 -31.60
C ARG A 65 24.34 17.45 -30.66
N THR A 66 25.63 17.56 -30.98
CA THR A 66 26.60 18.36 -30.21
C THR A 66 26.19 19.84 -30.16
N PHE A 67 25.72 20.37 -31.30
CA PHE A 67 25.17 21.73 -31.41
C PHE A 67 24.04 21.97 -30.41
N VAL A 68 22.98 21.16 -30.51
CA VAL A 68 21.79 21.30 -29.67
C VAL A 68 22.14 21.07 -28.19
N SER A 69 22.93 20.04 -27.86
CA SER A 69 23.29 19.74 -26.48
C SER A 69 24.13 20.83 -25.83
N ARG A 70 25.13 21.41 -26.52
CA ARG A 70 25.92 22.54 -25.97
C ARG A 70 25.05 23.78 -25.79
N TYR A 71 24.21 24.09 -26.79
CA TYR A 71 23.32 25.25 -26.71
C TYR A 71 22.35 25.13 -25.52
N LEU A 72 21.67 23.98 -25.38
CA LEU A 72 20.76 23.72 -24.26
C LEU A 72 21.48 23.77 -22.92
N LYS A 73 22.67 23.16 -22.80
CA LYS A 73 23.46 23.17 -21.55
C LYS A 73 23.78 24.59 -21.09
N LYS A 74 24.23 25.46 -22.01
CA LYS A 74 24.50 26.88 -21.72
C LYS A 74 23.22 27.64 -21.36
N LYS A 75 22.08 27.29 -21.96
CA LYS A 75 20.79 27.96 -21.73
C LYS A 75 20.17 27.61 -20.37
N VAL A 76 20.35 26.37 -19.89
CA VAL A 76 19.81 25.91 -18.60
C VAL A 76 20.78 26.16 -17.44
N GLU A 77 22.01 26.57 -17.72
CA GLU A 77 22.99 26.95 -16.70
C GLU A 77 22.44 28.11 -15.85
N GLY A 78 22.34 27.91 -14.54
CA GLY A 78 21.75 28.87 -13.61
C GLY A 78 20.22 28.86 -13.53
N THR A 79 19.53 27.97 -14.24
CA THR A 79 18.07 27.77 -14.06
C THR A 79 17.77 26.88 -12.84
N LYS A 80 16.54 26.95 -12.30
CA LYS A 80 16.11 26.11 -11.17
C LYS A 80 16.21 24.63 -11.57
N THR A 81 16.90 23.84 -10.75
CA THR A 81 16.98 22.38 -10.93
C THR A 81 15.56 21.81 -10.99
N PRO A 82 15.23 20.99 -12.00
CA PRO A 82 13.93 20.35 -12.07
C PRO A 82 13.70 19.47 -10.83
N GLY A 83 12.44 19.41 -10.41
CA GLY A 83 12.04 18.55 -9.30
C GLY A 83 12.23 17.07 -9.59
N ASP A 84 12.26 16.28 -8.53
CA ASP A 84 12.26 14.83 -8.59
C ASP A 84 10.84 14.34 -8.92
N TRP A 85 10.73 13.25 -9.67
CA TRP A 85 9.47 12.54 -9.90
C TRP A 85 9.61 11.14 -9.34
N ILE A 86 8.72 10.78 -8.42
CA ILE A 86 8.68 9.43 -7.87
C ILE A 86 7.41 8.72 -8.28
N TYR A 87 7.49 7.41 -8.44
CA TYR A 87 6.35 6.53 -8.51
C TYR A 87 6.20 5.78 -7.18
N VAL A 88 5.00 5.87 -6.62
CA VAL A 88 4.59 5.19 -5.40
C VAL A 88 3.44 4.24 -5.69
N TYR A 89 3.27 3.26 -4.81
CA TYR A 89 2.18 2.30 -4.94
C TYR A 89 0.82 2.99 -4.80
N ASN A 90 -0.13 2.53 -5.60
CA ASN A 90 -1.50 2.98 -5.55
C ASN A 90 -2.33 1.93 -4.79
N PHE A 91 -2.83 2.33 -3.61
CA PHE A 91 -3.58 1.46 -2.71
C PHE A 91 -4.98 1.12 -3.26
N ASP A 92 -5.56 1.98 -4.10
CA ASP A 92 -6.87 1.78 -4.72
C ASP A 92 -6.77 0.93 -6.00
N ASP A 93 -5.77 1.19 -6.84
CA ASP A 93 -5.47 0.42 -8.05
C ASP A 93 -3.99 0.01 -8.13
N PRO A 94 -3.62 -1.18 -7.60
CA PRO A 94 -2.25 -1.68 -7.57
C PRO A 94 -1.55 -1.78 -8.94
N ARG A 95 -2.30 -1.76 -10.05
CA ARG A 95 -1.72 -1.84 -11.41
C ARG A 95 -1.36 -0.47 -11.99
N SER A 96 -1.75 0.61 -11.32
CA SER A 96 -1.63 1.98 -11.80
C SER A 96 -0.90 2.83 -10.76
N PRO A 97 0.45 2.81 -10.71
CA PRO A 97 1.21 3.55 -9.69
C PRO A 97 0.97 5.05 -9.78
N ASN A 98 0.96 5.72 -8.62
CA ASN A 98 0.79 7.17 -8.54
C ASN A 98 2.14 7.86 -8.74
N SER A 99 2.15 8.98 -9.47
CA SER A 99 3.33 9.84 -9.61
C SER A 99 3.23 11.03 -8.67
N ILE A 100 4.30 11.32 -7.93
CA ILE A 100 4.39 12.49 -7.05
C ILE A 100 5.58 13.35 -7.48
N SER A 101 5.36 14.67 -7.57
CA SER A 101 6.43 15.62 -7.83
C SER A 101 7.03 16.13 -6.51
N LEU A 102 8.36 16.17 -6.45
CA LEU A 102 9.14 16.55 -5.29
C LEU A 102 10.15 17.63 -5.64
N GLU A 103 10.64 18.35 -4.63
CA GLU A 103 11.79 19.22 -4.83
C GLU A 103 13.05 18.41 -5.22
N ALA A 104 13.97 19.07 -5.91
CA ALA A 104 15.16 18.43 -6.44
C ALA A 104 16.00 17.79 -5.31
N GLY A 105 16.28 16.50 -5.41
CA GLY A 105 17.04 15.73 -4.43
C GLY A 105 16.22 15.16 -3.27
N THR A 106 14.98 15.61 -3.07
CA THR A 106 14.10 15.12 -2.00
C THR A 106 13.60 13.71 -2.25
N GLY A 107 13.52 13.27 -3.51
CA GLY A 107 13.06 11.93 -3.86
C GLY A 107 13.99 10.82 -3.34
N LYS A 108 15.31 11.02 -3.39
CA LYS A 108 16.28 10.09 -2.77
C LYS A 108 16.16 10.02 -1.26
N ILE A 109 15.92 11.17 -0.63
CA ILE A 109 15.72 11.26 0.82
C ILE A 109 14.45 10.47 1.17
N PHE A 110 13.33 10.75 0.50
CA PHE A 110 12.07 10.06 0.75
C PHE A 110 12.17 8.55 0.52
N GLN A 111 12.81 8.10 -0.57
CA GLN A 111 13.03 6.67 -0.83
C GLN A 111 13.78 5.99 0.33
N LYS A 112 14.81 6.64 0.87
CA LYS A 112 15.57 6.10 1.99
C LYS A 112 14.70 6.00 3.25
N GLU A 113 13.98 7.06 3.60
CA GLU A 113 13.08 7.09 4.77
C GLU A 113 12.00 6.00 4.68
N MET A 114 11.44 5.77 3.50
CA MET A 114 10.43 4.72 3.28
C MET A 114 11.00 3.31 3.50
N ASN A 115 12.22 3.05 3.04
CA ASN A 115 12.89 1.77 3.29
C ASN A 115 13.18 1.56 4.78
N GLU A 116 13.65 2.61 5.47
CA GLU A 116 13.90 2.56 6.92
C GLU A 116 12.59 2.39 7.71
N PHE A 117 11.52 3.07 7.31
CA PHE A 117 10.21 2.94 7.92
C PHE A 117 9.66 1.51 7.86
N VAL A 118 9.82 0.80 6.74
CA VAL A 118 9.38 -0.60 6.62
C VAL A 118 10.03 -1.48 7.69
N GLU A 119 11.35 -1.35 7.87
CA GLU A 119 12.08 -2.12 8.90
C GLU A 119 11.59 -1.77 10.31
N ILE A 120 11.46 -0.48 10.60
CA ILE A 120 11.01 0.02 11.90
C ILE A 120 9.60 -0.49 12.19
N ALA A 121 8.66 -0.33 11.25
CA ALA A 121 7.28 -0.75 11.41
C ALA A 121 7.17 -2.25 11.70
N ILE A 122 7.95 -3.08 10.98
CA ILE A 122 7.91 -4.53 11.17
C ILE A 122 8.41 -4.91 12.56
N ASN A 123 9.54 -4.35 12.98
CA ASN A 123 10.11 -4.65 14.29
C ASN A 123 9.22 -4.13 15.43
N SER A 124 8.80 -2.87 15.37
CA SER A 124 7.99 -2.25 16.43
C SER A 124 6.61 -2.91 16.59
N ILE A 125 5.94 -3.27 15.48
CA ILE A 125 4.66 -4.00 15.54
C ILE A 125 4.89 -5.42 16.06
N GLY A 126 5.93 -6.11 15.58
CA GLY A 126 6.28 -7.46 16.03
C GLY A 126 6.54 -7.53 17.54
N GLU A 127 7.37 -6.62 18.06
CA GLU A 127 7.65 -6.50 19.49
C GLU A 127 6.38 -6.18 20.29
N SER A 128 5.54 -5.27 19.78
CA SER A 128 4.27 -4.91 20.43
C SER A 128 3.31 -6.09 20.56
N PHE A 129 3.25 -6.98 19.56
CA PHE A 129 2.46 -8.22 19.63
C PHE A 129 3.09 -9.31 20.50
N GLN A 130 4.37 -9.21 20.85
CA GLN A 130 5.03 -10.10 21.80
C GLN A 130 4.99 -9.57 23.24
N SER A 131 4.61 -8.30 23.44
CA SER A 131 4.54 -7.67 24.76
C SER A 131 3.57 -8.37 25.72
N GLU A 132 3.94 -8.44 27.00
CA GLU A 132 3.08 -9.00 28.04
C GLU A 132 1.73 -8.27 28.12
N ASP A 133 1.73 -6.94 28.01
CA ASP A 133 0.52 -6.12 27.99
C ASP A 133 -0.46 -6.51 26.88
N TYR A 134 0.04 -6.79 25.68
CA TYR A 134 -0.79 -7.27 24.58
C TYR A 134 -1.34 -8.66 24.87
N GLN A 135 -0.49 -9.60 25.30
CA GLN A 135 -0.89 -10.97 25.61
C GLN A 135 -1.94 -11.03 26.74
N GLN A 136 -1.81 -10.18 27.75
CA GLN A 136 -2.81 -10.04 28.82
C GLN A 136 -4.14 -9.51 28.30
N LYS A 137 -4.14 -8.50 27.42
CA LYS A 137 -5.37 -7.98 26.79
C LYS A 137 -6.04 -9.02 25.91
N VAL A 138 -5.28 -9.76 25.12
CA VAL A 138 -5.81 -10.88 24.30
C VAL A 138 -6.46 -11.94 25.19
N THR A 139 -5.76 -12.36 26.24
CA THR A 139 -6.26 -13.36 27.21
C THR A 139 -7.53 -12.88 27.91
N SER A 140 -7.58 -11.59 28.28
CA SER A 140 -8.77 -10.98 28.90
C SER A 140 -9.98 -11.02 27.98
N ILE A 141 -9.82 -10.65 26.70
CA ILE A 141 -10.90 -10.71 25.69
C ILE A 141 -11.36 -12.16 25.48
N GLN A 142 -10.43 -13.12 25.43
CA GLN A 142 -10.75 -14.54 25.30
C GLN A 142 -11.51 -15.09 26.51
N ASN A 143 -11.12 -14.71 27.72
CA ASN A 143 -11.79 -15.13 28.95
C ASN A 143 -13.20 -14.54 29.05
N GLU A 144 -13.37 -13.24 28.74
CA GLU A 144 -14.69 -12.58 28.70
C GLU A 144 -15.63 -13.32 27.73
N GLN A 145 -15.11 -13.70 26.56
CA GLN A 145 -15.88 -14.41 25.56
C GLN A 145 -16.24 -15.84 26.00
N SER A 146 -15.28 -16.56 26.58
CA SER A 146 -15.49 -17.93 27.07
C SER A 146 -16.53 -17.96 28.18
N GLU A 147 -16.49 -17.01 29.12
CA GLU A 147 -17.45 -16.88 30.20
C GLU A 147 -18.86 -16.58 29.68
N LYS A 148 -19.01 -15.60 28.78
CA LYS A 148 -20.30 -15.29 28.15
C LYS A 148 -20.87 -16.48 27.41
N ARG A 149 -20.05 -17.21 26.65
CA ARG A 149 -20.45 -18.43 25.93
C ARG A 149 -20.92 -19.51 26.91
N SER A 150 -20.18 -19.74 27.99
CA SER A 150 -20.52 -20.72 29.03
C SER A 150 -21.86 -20.39 29.71
N ASN A 151 -22.06 -19.13 30.10
CA ASN A 151 -23.30 -18.68 30.74
C ASN A 151 -24.50 -18.79 29.79
N MET A 152 -24.31 -18.42 28.53
CA MET A 152 -25.35 -18.55 27.50
C MET A 152 -25.75 -20.01 27.24
N LEU A 153 -24.78 -20.94 27.23
CA LEU A 153 -25.07 -22.36 27.07
C LEU A 153 -25.80 -22.93 28.30
N LYS A 154 -25.38 -22.54 29.52
CA LYS A 154 -26.07 -22.94 30.75
C LYS A 154 -27.53 -22.49 30.75
N GLU A 155 -27.78 -21.23 30.39
CA GLU A 155 -29.13 -20.67 30.32
C GLU A 155 -29.99 -21.41 29.26
N LEU A 156 -29.43 -21.77 28.11
CA LEU A 156 -30.12 -22.55 27.08
C LEU A 156 -30.51 -23.94 27.61
N VAL A 157 -29.59 -24.63 28.29
CA VAL A 157 -29.84 -25.97 28.85
C VAL A 157 -30.89 -25.91 29.97
N GLU A 158 -30.88 -24.88 30.82
CA GLU A 158 -31.89 -24.69 31.87
C GLU A 158 -33.28 -24.44 31.28
N LYS A 159 -33.42 -23.52 30.32
CA LYS A 159 -34.70 -23.24 29.65
C LYS A 159 -35.22 -24.42 28.83
N ALA A 160 -34.33 -25.24 28.27
CA ALA A 160 -34.74 -26.48 27.60
C ALA A 160 -35.26 -27.52 28.61
N LYS A 161 -34.61 -27.64 29.78
CA LYS A 161 -35.05 -28.56 30.85
C LYS A 161 -36.42 -28.22 31.41
N GLU A 162 -36.76 -26.93 31.52
CA GLU A 162 -38.11 -26.47 31.90
C GLU A 162 -39.21 -26.98 30.94
N LYS A 163 -38.83 -27.30 29.70
CA LYS A 163 -39.71 -27.86 28.67
C LYS A 163 -39.56 -29.37 28.49
N ASP A 164 -38.93 -30.07 29.43
CA ASP A 164 -38.61 -31.50 29.34
C ASP A 164 -37.71 -31.86 28.15
N TYR A 165 -36.73 -31.02 27.84
CA TYR A 165 -35.71 -31.28 26.82
C TYR A 165 -34.30 -31.05 27.37
N THR A 166 -33.31 -31.67 26.75
CA THR A 166 -31.90 -31.33 26.91
C THR A 166 -31.28 -30.97 25.57
N VAL A 167 -30.27 -30.11 25.60
CA VAL A 167 -29.56 -29.63 24.42
C VAL A 167 -28.11 -30.08 24.51
N GLN A 168 -27.62 -30.73 23.45
CA GLN A 168 -26.22 -31.11 23.31
C GLN A 168 -25.65 -30.50 22.03
N ILE A 169 -24.45 -29.92 22.14
CA ILE A 169 -23.71 -29.40 21.00
C ILE A 169 -22.65 -30.43 20.65
N ASN A 170 -22.79 -31.03 19.47
CA ASN A 170 -21.88 -32.03 18.94
C ASN A 170 -21.22 -31.48 17.66
N GLN A 171 -20.23 -32.21 17.13
CA GLN A 171 -19.52 -31.81 15.90
C GLN A 171 -20.44 -31.70 14.68
N THR A 172 -21.59 -32.39 14.68
CA THR A 172 -22.59 -32.37 13.61
C THR A 172 -23.69 -31.31 13.79
N GLY A 173 -23.67 -30.56 14.89
CA GLY A 173 -24.66 -29.50 15.17
C GLY A 173 -25.29 -29.60 16.55
N VAL A 174 -26.47 -29.00 16.70
CA VAL A 174 -27.20 -28.98 17.97
C VAL A 174 -28.28 -30.07 17.99
N ALA A 175 -28.18 -30.99 18.94
CA ALA A 175 -29.18 -32.03 19.19
C ALA A 175 -30.11 -31.63 20.34
N THR A 176 -31.41 -31.62 20.08
CA THR A 176 -32.47 -31.45 21.08
C THR A 176 -33.08 -32.80 21.41
N ILE A 177 -32.94 -33.25 22.66
CA ILE A 177 -33.36 -34.59 23.09
C ILE A 177 -34.49 -34.45 24.12
N PRO A 178 -35.67 -35.06 23.89
CA PRO A 178 -36.76 -35.05 24.87
C PRO A 178 -36.39 -35.84 26.13
N LEU A 179 -36.92 -35.41 27.27
CA LEU A 179 -36.73 -36.01 28.59
C LEU A 179 -38.05 -36.58 29.10
N TRP A 180 -37.99 -37.73 29.77
CA TRP A 180 -39.08 -38.33 30.51
C TRP A 180 -38.60 -38.72 31.91
N ASN A 181 -39.23 -38.19 32.95
CA ASN A 181 -38.78 -38.32 34.34
C ASN A 181 -37.28 -37.97 34.52
N GLY A 182 -36.81 -36.92 33.82
CA GLY A 182 -35.43 -36.44 33.87
C GLY A 182 -34.40 -37.31 33.13
N LYS A 183 -34.84 -38.35 32.40
CA LYS A 183 -33.96 -39.20 31.58
C LYS A 183 -34.22 -38.99 30.08
N PRO A 184 -33.20 -39.07 29.22
CA PRO A 184 -33.39 -39.05 27.76
C PRO A 184 -34.42 -40.08 27.32
N LEU A 185 -35.42 -39.63 26.57
CA LEU A 185 -36.48 -40.48 26.05
C LEU A 185 -35.95 -41.27 24.83
N THR A 186 -36.07 -42.59 24.86
CA THR A 186 -35.76 -43.46 23.72
C THR A 186 -36.96 -43.56 22.79
N GLN A 187 -36.70 -43.91 21.52
CA GLN A 187 -37.74 -44.06 20.50
C GLN A 187 -38.83 -45.07 20.92
N GLU A 188 -38.42 -46.20 21.49
CA GLU A 188 -39.33 -47.25 21.98
C GLU A 188 -40.29 -46.76 23.07
N VAL A 189 -39.80 -45.90 23.98
CA VAL A 189 -40.63 -45.34 25.05
C VAL A 189 -41.54 -44.24 24.49
N TYR A 190 -41.08 -43.45 23.52
CA TYR A 190 -41.92 -42.45 22.86
C TYR A 190 -43.13 -43.09 22.15
N GLU A 191 -42.91 -44.19 21.43
CA GLU A 191 -43.97 -44.92 20.71
C GLU A 191 -44.98 -45.60 21.64
N ALA A 192 -44.56 -45.96 22.86
CA ALA A 192 -45.42 -46.53 23.89
C ALA A 192 -46.28 -45.48 24.63
N LEU A 193 -46.04 -44.18 24.43
CA LEU A 193 -46.81 -43.11 25.07
C LEU A 193 -48.17 -42.89 24.38
N PRO A 194 -49.22 -42.45 25.10
CA PRO A 194 -50.49 -42.07 24.49
C PRO A 194 -50.33 -40.92 23.48
N GLU A 195 -51.17 -40.89 22.43
CA GLU A 195 -51.10 -39.86 21.38
C GLU A 195 -51.13 -38.42 21.91
N ASP A 196 -51.91 -38.16 22.96
CA ASP A 196 -51.99 -36.82 23.57
C ASP A 196 -50.66 -36.38 24.19
N TYR A 197 -49.89 -37.32 24.75
CA TYR A 197 -48.55 -37.06 25.27
C TYR A 197 -47.53 -36.87 24.15
N GLN A 198 -47.61 -37.66 23.08
CA GLN A 198 -46.76 -37.50 21.89
C GLN A 198 -46.96 -36.12 21.23
N LYS A 199 -48.21 -35.64 21.14
CA LYS A 199 -48.54 -34.29 20.66
C LYS A 199 -47.95 -33.20 21.55
N GLN A 200 -48.01 -33.35 22.87
CA GLN A 200 -47.42 -32.39 23.82
C GLN A 200 -45.89 -32.33 23.71
N ILE A 201 -45.22 -33.48 23.59
CA ILE A 201 -43.77 -33.55 23.39
C ILE A 201 -43.40 -32.84 22.08
N THR A 202 -44.11 -33.12 20.99
CA THR A 202 -43.86 -32.49 19.68
C THR A 202 -43.97 -30.96 19.76
N LYS A 203 -45.05 -30.44 20.36
CA LYS A 203 -45.26 -29.00 20.54
C LYS A 203 -44.16 -28.34 21.38
N LYS A 204 -43.80 -28.95 22.53
CA LYS A 204 -42.68 -28.47 23.36
C LYS A 204 -41.35 -28.51 22.58
N GLY A 205 -41.16 -29.52 21.74
CA GLY A 205 -40.00 -29.66 20.88
C GLY A 205 -39.86 -28.54 19.84
N GLU A 206 -40.97 -28.07 19.27
CA GLU A 206 -40.98 -26.89 18.38
C GLU A 206 -40.54 -25.62 19.13
N GLU A 207 -41.10 -25.38 20.32
CA GLU A 207 -40.73 -24.23 21.16
C GLU A 207 -39.25 -24.29 21.60
N VAL A 208 -38.73 -25.47 21.92
CA VAL A 208 -37.30 -25.67 22.23
C VAL A 208 -36.42 -25.44 20.99
N ARG A 209 -36.88 -25.84 19.80
CA ARG A 209 -36.15 -25.60 18.56
C ARG A 209 -36.06 -24.11 18.24
N GLU A 210 -37.13 -23.36 18.41
CA GLU A 210 -37.13 -21.89 18.27
C GLU A 210 -36.17 -21.23 19.28
N LEU A 211 -36.22 -21.69 20.54
CA LEU A 211 -35.30 -21.25 21.58
C LEU A 211 -33.84 -21.49 21.18
N VAL A 212 -33.49 -22.71 20.76
CA VAL A 212 -32.14 -23.06 20.29
C VAL A 212 -31.71 -22.16 19.13
N ASN A 213 -32.56 -21.96 18.13
CA ASN A 213 -32.26 -21.09 16.99
C ASN A 213 -31.97 -19.65 17.43
N SER A 214 -32.72 -19.11 18.38
CA SER A 214 -32.48 -17.77 18.93
C SER A 214 -31.12 -17.66 19.63
N TYR A 215 -30.68 -18.71 20.33
CA TYR A 215 -29.38 -18.75 20.98
C TYR A 215 -28.24 -18.92 19.97
N LEU A 216 -28.43 -19.71 18.91
CA LEU A 216 -27.45 -19.83 17.84
C LEU A 216 -27.18 -18.49 17.14
N LEU A 217 -28.23 -17.70 16.88
CA LEU A 217 -28.08 -16.35 16.34
C LEU A 217 -27.29 -15.44 17.29
N LYS A 218 -27.58 -15.51 18.60
CA LYS A 218 -26.83 -14.75 19.61
C LYS A 218 -25.36 -15.19 19.71
N LEU A 219 -25.08 -16.49 19.61
CA LEU A 219 -23.71 -17.03 19.58
C LEU A 219 -22.95 -16.53 18.35
N SER A 220 -23.55 -16.58 17.16
CA SER A 220 -22.92 -16.08 15.93
C SER A 220 -22.62 -14.57 16.03
N LYS A 221 -23.57 -13.78 16.57
CA LYS A 221 -23.32 -12.36 16.85
C LYS A 221 -22.15 -12.17 17.83
N MET A 222 -22.10 -12.96 18.90
CA MET A 222 -21.04 -12.90 19.89
C MET A 222 -19.66 -13.24 19.30
N GLU A 223 -19.57 -14.20 18.37
CA GLU A 223 -18.34 -14.53 17.66
C GLU A 223 -17.89 -13.38 16.74
N LYS A 224 -18.84 -12.73 16.06
CA LYS A 224 -18.55 -11.54 15.25
C LYS A 224 -18.03 -10.39 16.12
N ASP A 225 -18.71 -10.08 17.22
CA ASP A 225 -18.31 -9.02 18.16
C ASP A 225 -16.91 -9.29 18.75
N TYR A 226 -16.60 -10.55 19.06
CA TYR A 226 -15.26 -10.96 19.49
C TYR A 226 -14.20 -10.70 18.41
N GLY A 227 -14.49 -11.10 17.16
CA GLY A 227 -13.60 -10.85 16.03
C GLY A 227 -13.33 -9.36 15.81
N GLU A 228 -14.35 -8.51 15.94
CA GLU A 228 -14.22 -7.06 15.85
C GLU A 228 -13.38 -6.48 17.00
N LYS A 229 -13.64 -6.87 18.25
CA LYS A 229 -12.84 -6.47 19.41
C LYS A 229 -11.36 -6.86 19.27
N TYR A 230 -11.10 -8.08 18.78
CA TYR A 230 -9.75 -8.57 18.57
C TYR A 230 -9.03 -7.77 17.48
N LYS A 231 -9.70 -7.50 16.34
CA LYS A 231 -9.16 -6.64 15.28
C LYS A 231 -8.90 -5.21 15.76
N GLU A 232 -9.80 -4.64 16.55
CA GLU A 232 -9.66 -3.30 17.11
C GLU A 232 -8.46 -3.21 18.07
N LEU A 233 -8.26 -4.22 18.92
CA LEU A 233 -7.08 -4.32 19.78
C LEU A 233 -5.79 -4.32 18.93
N ASN A 234 -5.73 -5.19 17.92
CA ASN A 234 -4.54 -5.30 17.05
C ASN A 234 -4.26 -3.97 16.35
N ARG A 235 -5.31 -3.32 15.80
CA ARG A 235 -5.21 -2.02 15.13
C ARG A 235 -4.71 -0.93 16.07
N LYS A 236 -5.22 -0.86 17.30
CA LYS A 236 -4.77 0.13 18.30
C LYS A 236 -3.30 -0.07 18.68
N VAL A 237 -2.89 -1.30 18.93
CA VAL A 237 -1.53 -1.64 19.33
C VAL A 237 -0.55 -1.33 18.20
N ALA A 238 -0.87 -1.76 16.97
CA ALA A 238 -0.03 -1.48 15.81
C ALA A 238 0.04 0.02 15.49
N SER A 239 -1.09 0.73 15.54
CA SER A 239 -1.11 2.19 15.31
C SER A 239 -0.23 2.90 16.32
N PHE A 240 -0.33 2.55 17.60
CA PHE A 240 0.49 3.15 18.64
C PHE A 240 1.99 2.90 18.42
N ALA A 241 2.35 1.69 17.98
CA ALA A 241 3.75 1.31 17.71
C ALA A 241 4.41 2.14 16.60
N VAL A 242 3.64 2.61 15.61
CA VAL A 242 4.18 3.34 14.44
C VAL A 242 3.86 4.83 14.43
N GLU A 243 2.95 5.32 15.29
CA GLU A 243 2.43 6.70 15.26
C GLU A 243 3.53 7.75 15.31
N GLY A 244 4.54 7.54 16.19
CA GLY A 244 5.66 8.47 16.35
C GLY A 244 6.46 8.65 15.05
N HIS A 245 6.80 7.55 14.39
CA HIS A 245 7.55 7.55 13.14
C HIS A 245 6.73 8.11 11.98
N ILE A 246 5.45 7.75 11.87
CA ILE A 246 4.54 8.31 10.86
C ILE A 246 4.46 9.82 11.01
N LYS A 247 4.30 10.32 12.24
CA LYS A 247 4.23 11.76 12.50
C LYS A 247 5.52 12.47 12.10
N GLU A 248 6.67 11.92 12.50
CA GLU A 248 7.99 12.47 12.12
C GLU A 248 8.16 12.56 10.60
N MET A 249 7.78 11.52 9.86
CA MET A 249 7.82 11.52 8.40
C MET A 249 6.89 12.60 7.81
N LYS A 250 5.64 12.69 8.30
CA LYS A 250 4.69 13.70 7.82
C LYS A 250 5.17 15.12 8.08
N ASP A 251 5.77 15.37 9.25
CA ASP A 251 6.31 16.68 9.60
C ASP A 251 7.48 17.05 8.67
N ARG A 252 8.38 16.08 8.38
CA ARG A 252 9.54 16.27 7.50
C ARG A 252 9.17 16.53 6.04
N PHE A 253 8.10 15.91 5.54
CA PHE A 253 7.62 16.06 4.16
C PHE A 253 6.36 16.94 4.06
N SER A 254 6.11 17.78 5.06
CA SER A 254 4.90 18.61 5.19
C SER A 254 4.67 19.60 4.04
N GLU A 255 5.73 19.95 3.30
CA GLU A 255 5.64 20.82 2.12
C GLU A 255 4.93 20.14 0.93
N SER A 256 4.91 18.81 0.85
CA SER A 256 4.23 18.07 -0.21
C SER A 256 2.99 17.35 0.32
N LYS A 257 1.82 17.93 0.02
CA LYS A 257 0.53 17.32 0.38
C LYS A 257 0.39 15.89 -0.17
N GLU A 258 0.82 15.66 -1.42
CA GLU A 258 0.74 14.34 -2.06
C GLU A 258 1.55 13.28 -1.29
N VAL A 259 2.71 13.65 -0.75
CA VAL A 259 3.51 12.74 0.09
C VAL A 259 2.81 12.46 1.41
N VAL A 260 2.28 13.50 2.06
CA VAL A 260 1.56 13.36 3.33
C VAL A 260 0.34 12.45 3.17
N ASP A 261 -0.43 12.63 2.09
CA ASP A 261 -1.59 11.80 1.76
C ASP A 261 -1.17 10.34 1.47
N PHE A 262 -0.03 10.13 0.80
CA PHE A 262 0.54 8.79 0.59
C PHE A 262 0.98 8.12 1.89
N ILE A 263 1.64 8.85 2.80
CA ILE A 263 2.03 8.32 4.12
C ILE A 263 0.80 7.91 4.94
N GLU A 264 -0.27 8.70 4.90
CA GLU A 264 -1.53 8.34 5.57
C GLU A 264 -2.15 7.08 4.96
N SER A 265 -2.20 7.00 3.62
CA SER A 265 -2.72 5.82 2.91
C SER A 265 -1.90 4.57 3.21
N MET A 266 -0.57 4.71 3.31
CA MET A 266 0.34 3.64 3.72
C MET A 266 0.07 3.18 5.17
N LYS A 267 -0.17 4.11 6.10
CA LYS A 267 -0.53 3.77 7.49
C LYS A 267 -1.80 2.94 7.51
N GLU A 268 -2.83 3.35 6.79
CA GLU A 268 -4.10 2.62 6.73
C GLU A 268 -3.92 1.23 6.10
N ASP A 269 -3.15 1.12 5.01
CA ASP A 269 -2.81 -0.16 4.38
C ASP A 269 -2.05 -1.10 5.33
N LEU A 270 -1.11 -0.57 6.12
CA LEU A 270 -0.39 -1.34 7.14
C LEU A 270 -1.35 -1.89 8.20
N LEU A 271 -2.30 -1.07 8.67
CA LEU A 271 -3.28 -1.43 9.69
C LEU A 271 -4.35 -2.41 9.20
N ASP A 272 -4.69 -2.35 7.91
CA ASP A 272 -5.64 -3.30 7.31
C ASP A 272 -5.00 -4.66 7.01
N ASN A 273 -3.66 -4.71 6.89
CA ASN A 273 -2.90 -5.92 6.59
C ASN A 273 -2.14 -6.52 7.80
N LEU A 274 -2.58 -6.24 9.03
CA LEU A 274 -1.93 -6.77 10.26
C LEU A 274 -1.93 -8.30 10.36
N GLY A 275 -2.81 -8.99 9.63
CA GLY A 275 -2.82 -10.46 9.56
C GLY A 275 -1.51 -11.07 9.10
N ILE A 276 -0.71 -10.32 8.34
CA ILE A 276 0.58 -10.77 7.78
C ILE A 276 1.60 -11.03 8.89
N PHE A 277 1.55 -10.28 9.99
CA PHE A 277 2.44 -10.47 11.14
C PHE A 277 2.22 -11.80 11.87
N PHE A 278 1.08 -12.45 11.64
CA PHE A 278 0.74 -13.75 12.24
C PHE A 278 0.86 -14.91 11.23
N SER A 279 1.27 -14.64 9.98
CA SER A 279 1.45 -15.65 8.94
C SER A 279 2.87 -16.22 8.96
N HIS A 280 2.99 -17.54 8.81
CA HIS A 280 4.29 -18.20 8.63
C HIS A 280 4.68 -18.36 7.15
N GLU A 281 3.74 -18.15 6.22
CA GLU A 281 3.97 -18.33 4.78
C GLU A 281 4.42 -17.03 4.09
N ILE A 282 4.03 -15.88 4.64
CA ILE A 282 4.27 -14.56 4.05
C ILE A 282 5.33 -13.85 4.88
N ASP A 283 6.47 -13.55 4.26
CA ASP A 283 7.46 -12.65 4.86
C ASP A 283 6.92 -11.21 4.87
N SER A 284 6.66 -10.67 6.06
CA SER A 284 6.14 -9.32 6.26
C SER A 284 7.06 -8.26 5.63
N LYS A 285 8.38 -8.47 5.68
CA LYS A 285 9.38 -7.57 5.09
C LYS A 285 9.28 -7.53 3.59
N ALA A 286 9.23 -8.70 2.95
CA ALA A 286 9.03 -8.76 1.50
C ALA A 286 7.66 -8.21 1.07
N PHE A 287 6.60 -8.41 1.86
CA PHE A 287 5.27 -7.91 1.54
C PHE A 287 5.21 -6.38 1.59
N PHE A 288 5.54 -5.78 2.73
CA PHE A 288 5.45 -4.32 2.90
C PHE A 288 6.55 -3.60 2.12
N GLY A 289 7.75 -4.16 2.03
CA GLY A 289 8.85 -3.57 1.27
C GLY A 289 8.54 -3.40 -0.22
N LYS A 290 7.76 -4.31 -0.83
CA LYS A 290 7.33 -4.16 -2.23
C LYS A 290 6.25 -3.08 -2.40
N ARG A 291 5.30 -3.01 -1.47
CA ARG A 291 4.17 -2.06 -1.55
C ARG A 291 4.59 -0.64 -1.19
N TYR A 292 5.57 -0.47 -0.31
CA TYR A 292 6.01 0.85 0.13
C TYR A 292 7.31 1.30 -0.56
N ALA A 293 7.77 0.54 -1.55
CA ALA A 293 8.90 0.92 -2.38
C ALA A 293 8.60 2.21 -3.16
N VAL A 294 9.57 3.13 -3.12
CA VAL A 294 9.56 4.35 -3.92
C VAL A 294 10.49 4.17 -5.10
N ASN A 295 9.97 4.37 -6.31
CA ASN A 295 10.75 4.35 -7.54
C ASN A 295 11.06 5.78 -7.99
N LEU A 296 12.34 6.14 -8.06
CA LEU A 296 12.84 7.47 -8.43
C LEU A 296 13.44 7.47 -9.83
#